data_AF-A0A2V7XZP0-F1
#
_entry.id   AF-A0A2V7XZP0-F1
#
_cell.length_a   1.000
_cell.length_b   1.000
_cell.length_c   1.000
_cell.angle_alpha   90.00
_cell.angle_beta   90.00
_cell.angle_gamma   90.00
#
_symmetry.space_group_name_H-M   'P 1'
#
loop_
_entity.id
_entity.type
_entity.pdbx_description
1 polymer ?
#
loop_
_entity_poly.entity_id
_entity_poly.type
_entity_poly.pdbx_seq_one_letter_code
_entity_poly.pdbx_strand_id
1 'polypeptide(L)'
;MPARSRSALFVALAVALGARAAAQDGDLLAPARVAAVRAYIKSGWTTLTRSTRDLAKAAPDPKMPHAAGRPWPVYVPADEDRARIESALKSSMAAADLAQIELRTLGAGTRPAVSEHGLLYLPRPYVVPGGRFNEMYGWDSYFIQVGLLEDGETERARDMVENFLYEIEHYGTILNANRTYYLTRSQPPFLTEMVLGVYQRTQDREWLRRARPAIDAYYRFWTTAPHLVPGTGLSRYWDFGEGPAAEVLGDEKDAQGRTHYDRIREYYREHPDAAKGDYDLDRYYERKRDRLTDLFYKGDRSMRESGFDPSNRFGLFNVDIVHYAPVCLNSLLYRMETEATEIDRILGDEARAAEWRRRAQARRDAVNKYLWDEDAGLYFDYDFETGKRRHYEFATTFYPLWANLANPTQARRVRDNLKLFEAPGGVLTSTRVTGNQWDAPYGWAPLQMIAVAGLRRYGFDADADRLARKFLGVVVADFEEHGTIVEKYDVQRGKSDVEAGIKFGYAANQIGFGWTNAAFLDLLSGLERSTARRPAAHFMAPPGHPPALSVPGRIALRASASGP
;
A
#
# COMPACT_ATOMS: atom_id res chain seq x y z
N MET A 1 42.33 -2.04 -54.91
CA MET A 1 40.87 -1.91 -55.14
C MET A 1 40.22 -3.28 -54.95
N PRO A 2 39.02 -3.43 -54.38
CA PRO A 2 38.14 -2.45 -53.72
C PRO A 2 37.84 -2.79 -52.24
N ALA A 3 37.60 -1.75 -51.45
CA ALA A 3 36.91 -1.83 -50.16
C ALA A 3 35.53 -1.20 -50.37
N ARG A 4 34.46 -2.00 -50.32
CA ARG A 4 33.05 -1.58 -50.17
C ARG A 4 32.21 -2.84 -49.89
N SER A 5 31.28 -2.75 -48.94
CA SER A 5 30.28 -3.76 -48.53
C SER A 5 30.54 -4.55 -47.24
N ARG A 6 30.73 -3.85 -46.11
CA ARG A 6 30.47 -4.43 -44.76
C ARG A 6 29.53 -3.60 -43.87
N SER A 7 29.15 -2.38 -44.29
CA SER A 7 28.29 -1.50 -43.48
C SER A 7 26.79 -1.71 -43.69
N ALA A 8 26.34 -2.41 -44.75
CA ALA A 8 24.92 -2.63 -45.00
C ALA A 8 24.32 -3.81 -44.22
N LEU A 9 25.14 -4.80 -43.84
CA LEU A 9 24.66 -6.00 -43.13
C LEU A 9 24.41 -5.76 -41.63
N PHE A 10 25.16 -4.85 -41.01
CA PHE A 10 25.00 -4.49 -39.59
C PHE A 10 23.79 -3.57 -39.34
N VAL A 11 23.44 -2.71 -40.31
CA VAL A 11 22.26 -1.84 -40.20
C VAL A 11 20.97 -2.65 -40.41
N ALA A 12 20.96 -3.64 -41.31
CA ALA A 12 19.81 -4.52 -41.51
C ALA A 12 19.54 -5.44 -40.30
N LEU A 13 20.58 -5.92 -39.60
CA LEU A 13 20.43 -6.77 -38.42
C LEU A 13 19.97 -5.98 -37.18
N ALA A 14 20.42 -4.72 -37.02
CA ALA A 14 19.97 -3.83 -35.95
C ALA A 14 18.52 -3.36 -36.16
N VAL A 15 18.10 -3.13 -37.40
CA VAL A 15 16.70 -2.81 -37.74
C VAL A 15 15.80 -4.05 -37.58
N ALA A 16 16.29 -5.26 -37.88
CA ALA A 16 15.54 -6.50 -37.66
C ALA A 16 15.40 -6.89 -36.17
N LEU A 17 16.39 -6.58 -35.32
CA LEU A 17 16.32 -6.75 -33.87
C LEU A 17 15.46 -5.67 -33.20
N GLY A 18 15.51 -4.43 -33.67
CA GLY A 18 14.61 -3.36 -33.24
C GLY A 18 13.16 -3.57 -33.69
N ALA A 19 12.93 -4.13 -34.87
CA ALA A 19 11.61 -4.48 -35.36
C ALA A 19 11.03 -5.76 -34.71
N ARG A 20 11.87 -6.71 -34.28
CA ARG A 20 11.40 -7.87 -33.49
C ARG A 20 11.00 -7.50 -32.05
N ALA A 21 11.67 -6.51 -31.44
CA ALA A 21 11.26 -5.99 -30.14
C ALA A 21 9.94 -5.18 -30.23
N ALA A 22 9.78 -4.38 -31.30
CA ALA A 22 8.53 -3.63 -31.52
C ALA A 22 7.35 -4.49 -32.01
N ALA A 23 7.61 -5.68 -32.57
CA ALA A 23 6.58 -6.61 -33.05
C ALA A 23 6.03 -7.56 -31.97
N GLN A 24 6.60 -7.58 -30.75
CA GLN A 24 6.08 -8.38 -29.63
C GLN A 24 5.12 -7.62 -28.70
N ASP A 25 5.10 -6.27 -28.75
CA ASP A 25 4.18 -5.47 -27.93
C ASP A 25 2.71 -5.58 -28.39
N GLY A 26 2.47 -6.00 -29.64
CA GLY A 26 1.13 -6.15 -30.21
C GLY A 26 0.30 -7.32 -29.65
N ASP A 27 0.90 -8.22 -28.87
CA ASP A 27 0.28 -9.50 -28.48
C ASP A 27 0.23 -9.75 -26.96
N LEU A 28 0.95 -8.98 -26.13
CA LEU A 28 0.99 -9.19 -24.66
C LEU A 28 -0.35 -8.94 -23.95
N LEU A 29 -1.16 -8.02 -24.47
CA LEU A 29 -2.49 -7.72 -23.92
C LEU A 29 -3.61 -8.17 -24.86
N ALA A 30 -3.38 -9.25 -25.61
CA ALA A 30 -4.41 -9.81 -26.48
C ALA A 30 -5.68 -10.17 -25.66
N PRO A 31 -6.90 -9.93 -26.20
CA PRO A 31 -8.14 -10.08 -25.44
C PRO A 31 -8.32 -11.43 -24.74
N ALA A 32 -7.90 -12.53 -25.37
CA ALA A 32 -8.01 -13.87 -24.79
C ALA A 32 -7.09 -14.06 -23.56
N ARG A 33 -5.86 -13.53 -23.63
CA ARG A 33 -4.87 -13.60 -22.53
C ARG A 33 -5.35 -12.79 -21.34
N VAL A 34 -5.80 -11.57 -21.61
CA VAL A 34 -6.41 -10.69 -20.59
C VAL A 34 -7.64 -11.33 -19.96
N ALA A 35 -8.51 -11.96 -20.76
CA ALA A 35 -9.69 -12.65 -20.25
C ALA A 35 -9.34 -13.81 -19.30
N ALA A 36 -8.29 -14.58 -19.59
CA ALA A 36 -7.83 -15.65 -18.72
C ALA A 36 -7.35 -15.12 -17.35
N VAL A 37 -6.56 -14.05 -17.35
CA VAL A 37 -6.11 -13.38 -16.10
C VAL A 37 -7.30 -12.83 -15.31
N ARG A 38 -8.26 -12.15 -15.98
CA ARG A 38 -9.47 -11.65 -15.31
C ARG A 38 -10.32 -12.76 -14.70
N ALA A 39 -10.46 -13.90 -15.38
CA ALA A 39 -11.18 -15.05 -14.85
C ALA A 39 -10.51 -15.62 -13.58
N TYR A 40 -9.18 -15.74 -13.60
CA TYR A 40 -8.41 -16.10 -12.42
C TYR A 40 -8.67 -15.13 -11.25
N ILE A 41 -8.52 -13.83 -11.50
CA ILE A 41 -8.74 -12.79 -10.48
C ILE A 41 -10.16 -12.86 -9.90
N LYS A 42 -11.19 -13.00 -10.75
CA LYS A 42 -12.58 -13.08 -10.31
C LYS A 42 -12.81 -14.26 -9.35
N SER A 43 -12.21 -15.42 -9.65
CA SER A 43 -12.25 -16.58 -8.74
C SER A 43 -11.41 -16.36 -7.47
N GLY A 44 -10.33 -15.60 -7.59
CA GLY A 44 -9.42 -15.25 -6.50
C GLY A 44 -10.13 -14.48 -5.40
N TRP A 45 -11.01 -13.53 -5.73
CA TRP A 45 -11.75 -12.78 -4.72
C TRP A 45 -12.54 -13.66 -3.76
N THR A 46 -13.18 -14.71 -4.26
CA THR A 46 -13.88 -15.68 -3.40
C THR A 46 -12.90 -16.52 -2.58
N THR A 47 -11.83 -17.02 -3.21
CA THR A 47 -10.84 -17.91 -2.56
C THR A 47 -10.04 -17.20 -1.46
N LEU A 48 -9.79 -15.91 -1.64
CA LEU A 48 -9.09 -15.04 -0.71
C LEU A 48 -10.01 -14.45 0.37
N THR A 49 -11.33 -14.64 0.26
CA THR A 49 -12.24 -14.16 1.30
C THR A 49 -12.10 -15.00 2.57
N ARG A 50 -12.12 -14.34 3.72
CA ARG A 50 -12.30 -14.91 5.06
C ARG A 50 -13.49 -14.24 5.71
N SER A 51 -14.13 -14.95 6.63
CA SER A 51 -15.26 -14.49 7.40
C SER A 51 -15.24 -15.11 8.80
N THR A 52 -16.24 -14.79 9.62
CA THR A 52 -16.45 -15.47 10.91
C THR A 52 -16.62 -16.99 10.78
N ARG A 53 -17.01 -17.50 9.61
CA ARG A 53 -17.08 -18.94 9.33
C ARG A 53 -15.72 -19.59 9.16
N ASP A 54 -14.72 -18.79 8.80
CA ASP A 54 -13.36 -19.25 8.49
C ASP A 54 -12.41 -19.10 9.68
N LEU A 55 -12.90 -18.77 10.88
CA LEU A 55 -12.04 -18.54 12.06
C LEU A 55 -11.18 -19.76 12.41
N ALA A 56 -11.70 -20.99 12.28
CA ALA A 56 -10.90 -22.20 12.51
C ALA A 56 -9.74 -22.35 11.51
N LYS A 57 -9.93 -21.86 10.28
CA LYS A 57 -8.90 -21.82 9.24
C LYS A 57 -7.93 -20.66 9.43
N ALA A 58 -8.42 -19.52 9.91
CA ALA A 58 -7.64 -18.29 10.04
C ALA A 58 -6.87 -18.19 11.36
N ALA A 59 -7.37 -18.78 12.45
CA ALA A 59 -6.75 -18.69 13.77
C ALA A 59 -5.36 -19.36 13.85
N PRO A 60 -5.09 -20.50 13.19
CA PRO A 60 -3.75 -21.06 13.16
C PRO A 60 -2.70 -20.07 12.64
N ASP A 61 -1.61 -19.94 13.37
CA ASP A 61 -0.50 -19.04 13.03
C ASP A 61 0.84 -19.78 13.10
N PRO A 62 1.43 -20.17 11.96
CA PRO A 62 2.70 -20.89 11.95
C PRO A 62 3.87 -20.06 12.49
N LYS A 63 3.69 -18.74 12.66
CA LYS A 63 4.71 -17.83 13.21
C LYS A 63 4.79 -17.89 14.73
N MET A 64 3.78 -18.46 15.39
CA MET A 64 3.69 -18.49 16.85
C MET A 64 3.80 -19.92 17.38
N PRO A 65 4.53 -20.14 18.48
CA PRO A 65 4.53 -21.43 19.15
C PRO A 65 3.13 -21.74 19.68
N HIS A 66 2.59 -22.91 19.37
CA HIS A 66 1.29 -23.36 19.84
C HIS A 66 1.31 -24.85 20.14
N ALA A 67 0.67 -25.25 21.24
CA ALA A 67 0.66 -26.65 21.66
C ALA A 67 -0.31 -27.45 20.80
N ALA A 68 0.15 -28.60 20.28
CA ALA A 68 -0.64 -29.48 19.45
C ALA A 68 -1.94 -29.91 20.15
N GLY A 69 -3.06 -29.90 19.42
CA GLY A 69 -4.37 -30.30 19.91
C GLY A 69 -5.09 -29.28 20.80
N ARG A 70 -4.49 -28.12 21.10
CA ARG A 70 -5.19 -27.02 21.79
C ARG A 70 -5.93 -26.12 20.79
N PRO A 71 -7.12 -25.61 21.14
CA PRO A 71 -7.79 -24.61 20.33
C PRO A 71 -6.95 -23.33 20.22
N TRP A 72 -7.01 -22.66 19.07
CA TRP A 72 -6.29 -21.41 18.84
C TRP A 72 -7.04 -20.22 19.44
N PRO A 73 -6.37 -19.28 20.12
CA PRO A 73 -7.04 -18.13 20.71
C PRO A 73 -7.52 -17.15 19.63
N VAL A 74 -8.80 -16.79 19.72
CA VAL A 74 -9.42 -15.69 18.97
C VAL A 74 -9.87 -14.63 19.97
N TYR A 75 -9.32 -13.43 19.85
CA TYR A 75 -9.46 -12.35 20.82
C TYR A 75 -10.57 -11.39 20.42
N VAL A 76 -11.50 -11.19 21.35
CA VAL A 76 -12.60 -10.22 21.29
C VAL A 76 -12.19 -8.99 22.13
N PRO A 77 -12.51 -7.76 21.68
CA PRO A 77 -12.30 -6.56 22.47
C PRO A 77 -12.95 -6.62 23.87
N ALA A 78 -12.38 -5.87 24.82
CA ALA A 78 -12.88 -5.84 26.20
C ALA A 78 -14.25 -5.14 26.34
N ASP A 79 -14.57 -4.26 25.40
CA ASP A 79 -15.79 -3.45 25.32
C ASP A 79 -16.87 -4.06 24.41
N GLU A 80 -16.62 -5.25 23.85
CA GLU A 80 -17.58 -6.01 23.05
C GLU A 80 -18.37 -7.05 23.87
N ASP A 81 -19.56 -7.39 23.38
CA ASP A 81 -20.38 -8.45 23.96
C ASP A 81 -19.90 -9.81 23.44
N ARG A 82 -18.96 -10.40 24.18
CA ARG A 82 -18.43 -11.74 23.91
C ARG A 82 -19.54 -12.80 23.85
N ALA A 83 -20.58 -12.73 24.68
CA ALA A 83 -21.63 -13.75 24.71
C ALA A 83 -22.48 -13.70 23.43
N ARG A 84 -22.79 -12.49 22.94
CA ARG A 84 -23.44 -12.27 21.65
C ARG A 84 -22.58 -12.81 20.50
N ILE A 85 -21.29 -12.51 20.48
CA ILE A 85 -20.35 -13.01 19.45
C ILE A 85 -20.30 -14.53 19.49
N GLU A 86 -20.17 -15.13 20.66
CA GLU A 86 -20.15 -16.59 20.81
C GLU A 86 -21.44 -17.25 20.31
N SER A 87 -22.61 -16.65 20.60
CA SER A 87 -23.91 -17.12 20.09
C SER A 87 -23.99 -17.03 18.56
N ALA A 88 -23.50 -15.94 17.97
CA ALA A 88 -23.44 -15.78 16.53
C ALA A 88 -22.54 -16.84 15.88
N LEU A 89 -21.35 -17.09 16.44
CA LEU A 89 -20.42 -18.11 15.94
C LEU A 89 -21.01 -19.52 16.02
N LYS A 90 -21.67 -19.87 17.14
CA LYS A 90 -22.39 -21.15 17.29
C LYS A 90 -23.47 -21.35 16.22
N SER A 91 -24.04 -20.26 15.72
CA SER A 91 -25.08 -20.29 14.68
C SER A 91 -24.50 -20.33 13.26
N SER A 92 -23.27 -19.85 13.06
CA SER A 92 -22.67 -19.71 11.72
C SER A 92 -21.56 -20.70 11.39
N MET A 93 -20.98 -21.38 12.39
CA MET A 93 -19.86 -22.32 12.23
C MET A 93 -20.29 -23.76 12.52
N ALA A 94 -19.61 -24.73 11.90
CA ALA A 94 -19.74 -26.13 12.31
C ALA A 94 -19.15 -26.33 13.73
N ALA A 95 -19.75 -27.23 14.52
CA ALA A 95 -19.29 -27.49 15.89
C ALA A 95 -17.82 -27.94 15.96
N ALA A 96 -17.35 -28.69 14.95
CA ALA A 96 -15.96 -29.12 14.85
C ALA A 96 -14.99 -27.96 14.57
N ASP A 97 -15.41 -26.93 13.85
CA ASP A 97 -14.62 -25.72 13.60
C ASP A 97 -14.61 -24.83 14.84
N LEU A 98 -15.76 -24.67 15.50
CA LEU A 98 -15.84 -23.92 16.74
C LEU A 98 -14.96 -24.51 17.85
N ALA A 99 -14.83 -25.84 17.90
CA ALA A 99 -13.96 -26.53 18.86
C ALA A 99 -12.46 -26.31 18.60
N GLN A 100 -12.07 -25.84 17.42
CA GLN A 100 -10.68 -25.52 17.08
C GLN A 100 -10.26 -24.12 17.52
N ILE A 101 -11.18 -23.28 18.00
CA ILE A 101 -10.90 -21.94 18.49
C ILE A 101 -11.31 -21.77 19.95
N GLU A 102 -10.64 -20.85 20.64
CA GLU A 102 -10.98 -20.42 21.99
C GLU A 102 -11.23 -18.91 21.98
N LEU A 103 -12.48 -18.49 22.19
CA LEU A 103 -12.77 -17.07 22.36
C LEU A 103 -12.21 -16.56 23.69
N ARG A 104 -11.36 -15.53 23.60
CA ARG A 104 -10.79 -14.84 24.76
C ARG A 104 -11.12 -13.35 24.70
N THR A 105 -11.24 -12.72 25.85
CA THR A 105 -11.42 -11.27 25.94
C THR A 105 -10.07 -10.62 26.13
N LEU A 106 -9.78 -9.55 25.37
CA LEU A 106 -8.59 -8.74 25.57
C LEU A 106 -8.63 -8.02 26.92
N GLY A 107 -7.45 -7.63 27.42
CA GLY A 107 -7.37 -6.66 28.51
C GLY A 107 -7.93 -5.30 28.08
N ALA A 108 -8.31 -4.46 29.06
CA ALA A 108 -8.80 -3.13 28.78
C ALA A 108 -7.74 -2.22 28.11
N GLY A 109 -8.20 -1.27 27.30
CA GLY A 109 -7.35 -0.34 26.54
C GLY A 109 -6.99 -0.85 25.14
N THR A 110 -6.29 -0.02 24.37
CA THR A 110 -6.02 -0.28 22.94
C THR A 110 -4.77 -1.13 22.67
N ARG A 111 -3.90 -1.29 23.67
CA ARG A 111 -2.63 -2.03 23.57
C ARG A 111 -2.40 -2.93 24.80
N PRO A 112 -3.32 -3.83 25.13
CA PRO A 112 -3.17 -4.73 26.27
C PRO A 112 -1.99 -5.68 26.06
N ALA A 113 -1.33 -6.06 27.16
CA ALA A 113 -0.33 -7.13 27.12
C ALA A 113 -1.00 -8.47 26.83
N VAL A 114 -0.40 -9.27 25.94
CA VAL A 114 -0.90 -10.58 25.54
C VAL A 114 0.23 -11.61 25.71
N SER A 115 -0.04 -12.67 26.47
CA SER A 115 0.94 -13.74 26.74
C SER A 115 0.93 -14.85 25.68
N GLU A 116 -0.23 -15.16 25.12
CA GLU A 116 -0.40 -16.15 24.05
C GLU A 116 -1.02 -15.45 22.83
N HIS A 117 -0.25 -15.34 21.75
CA HIS A 117 -0.67 -14.61 20.56
C HIS A 117 -1.79 -15.33 19.80
N GLY A 118 -2.66 -14.56 19.15
CA GLY A 118 -3.85 -15.08 18.50
C GLY A 118 -4.44 -14.10 17.47
N LEU A 119 -5.49 -14.56 16.79
CA LEU A 119 -6.25 -13.77 15.83
C LEU A 119 -7.16 -12.78 16.57
N LEU A 120 -7.31 -11.56 16.05
CA LEU A 120 -8.30 -10.59 16.51
C LEU A 120 -9.59 -10.76 15.71
N TYR A 121 -10.71 -10.80 16.43
CA TYR A 121 -12.03 -10.95 15.82
C TYR A 121 -12.38 -9.75 14.93
N LEU A 122 -12.88 -10.03 13.73
CA LEU A 122 -13.47 -9.04 12.83
C LEU A 122 -14.89 -9.50 12.44
N PRO A 123 -15.90 -8.61 12.50
CA PRO A 123 -17.30 -9.00 12.34
C PRO A 123 -17.73 -9.23 10.89
N ARG A 124 -17.02 -8.66 9.91
CA ARG A 124 -17.40 -8.71 8.49
C ARG A 124 -16.45 -9.59 7.67
N PRO A 125 -16.91 -10.14 6.54
CA PRO A 125 -16.02 -10.75 5.56
C PRO A 125 -14.92 -9.78 5.09
N TYR A 126 -13.74 -10.31 4.80
CA TYR A 126 -12.62 -9.53 4.26
C TYR A 126 -11.81 -10.37 3.29
N VAL A 127 -11.04 -9.72 2.43
CA VAL A 127 -10.13 -10.37 1.49
C VAL A 127 -8.71 -10.26 2.03
N VAL A 128 -8.00 -11.39 2.10
CA VAL A 128 -6.60 -11.45 2.54
C VAL A 128 -5.65 -11.20 1.35
N PRO A 129 -4.38 -10.82 1.61
CA PRO A 129 -3.40 -10.63 0.53
C PRO A 129 -3.20 -11.88 -0.32
N GLY A 130 -2.97 -13.06 0.26
CA GLY A 130 -2.79 -14.31 -0.50
C GLY A 130 -1.76 -15.24 0.11
N GLY A 131 -1.55 -16.39 -0.54
CA GLY A 131 -0.67 -17.44 -0.05
C GLY A 131 -1.02 -17.88 1.37
N ARG A 132 -0.05 -17.75 2.28
CA ARG A 132 -0.16 -18.17 3.69
C ARG A 132 -0.88 -17.17 4.61
N PHE A 133 -1.16 -15.96 4.15
CA PHE A 133 -1.77 -14.92 4.97
C PHE A 133 -3.27 -15.19 5.16
N ASN A 134 -3.73 -15.15 6.42
CA ASN A 134 -5.14 -15.33 6.77
C ASN A 134 -5.74 -14.12 7.51
N GLU A 135 -4.94 -13.07 7.65
CA GLU A 135 -5.31 -11.83 8.30
C GLU A 135 -5.77 -10.78 7.28
N MET A 136 -6.62 -9.85 7.74
CA MET A 136 -6.87 -8.61 7.02
C MET A 136 -5.69 -7.66 7.28
N TYR A 137 -4.99 -7.24 6.23
CA TYR A 137 -3.86 -6.30 6.33
C TYR A 137 -4.30 -4.86 6.04
N GLY A 138 -3.68 -3.89 6.71
CA GLY A 138 -4.06 -2.48 6.64
C GLY A 138 -4.03 -1.89 5.22
N TRP A 139 -2.85 -1.73 4.63
CA TRP A 139 -2.75 -1.04 3.33
C TRP A 139 -3.08 -1.92 2.11
N ASP A 140 -2.85 -3.24 2.18
CA ASP A 140 -3.23 -4.20 1.14
C ASP A 140 -4.73 -4.11 0.85
N SER A 141 -5.53 -3.96 1.90
CA SER A 141 -6.98 -3.85 1.83
C SER A 141 -7.46 -2.69 0.97
N TYR A 142 -6.73 -1.56 0.91
CA TYR A 142 -7.07 -0.47 0.00
C TYR A 142 -6.92 -0.91 -1.45
N PHE A 143 -5.76 -1.48 -1.82
CA PHE A 143 -5.52 -1.91 -3.19
C PHE A 143 -6.51 -3.01 -3.58
N ILE A 144 -6.71 -4.00 -2.72
CA ILE A 144 -7.72 -5.04 -2.92
C ILE A 144 -9.10 -4.43 -3.15
N GLN A 145 -9.50 -3.44 -2.34
CA GLN A 145 -10.79 -2.77 -2.50
C GLN A 145 -10.92 -2.07 -3.85
N VAL A 146 -9.87 -1.44 -4.38
CA VAL A 146 -9.88 -0.88 -5.75
C VAL A 146 -10.24 -1.97 -6.76
N GLY A 147 -9.60 -3.15 -6.67
CA GLY A 147 -9.90 -4.30 -7.53
C GLY A 147 -11.34 -4.81 -7.37
N LEU A 148 -11.83 -4.94 -6.14
CA LEU A 148 -13.20 -5.34 -5.83
C LEU A 148 -14.22 -4.36 -6.44
N LEU A 149 -13.99 -3.05 -6.33
CA LEU A 149 -14.87 -2.02 -6.88
C LEU A 149 -14.87 -1.99 -8.41
N GLU A 150 -13.74 -2.28 -9.07
CA GLU A 150 -13.67 -2.44 -10.54
C GLU A 150 -14.42 -3.70 -11.00
N ASP A 151 -14.42 -4.78 -10.21
CA ASP A 151 -15.16 -6.03 -10.51
C ASP A 151 -16.62 -6.05 -9.98
N GLY A 152 -17.10 -4.92 -9.46
CA GLY A 152 -18.49 -4.74 -8.99
C GLY A 152 -18.82 -5.34 -7.62
N GLU A 153 -17.83 -5.83 -6.87
CA GLU A 153 -17.96 -6.44 -5.53
C GLU A 153 -18.14 -5.38 -4.43
N THR A 154 -19.12 -4.50 -4.59
CA THR A 154 -19.32 -3.31 -3.73
C THR A 154 -19.62 -3.68 -2.27
N GLU A 155 -20.39 -4.73 -2.03
CA GLU A 155 -20.72 -5.19 -0.67
C GLU A 155 -19.46 -5.68 0.06
N ARG A 156 -18.64 -6.49 -0.59
CA ARG A 156 -17.37 -6.97 -0.01
C ARG A 156 -16.38 -5.83 0.21
N ALA A 157 -16.34 -4.86 -0.70
CA ALA A 157 -15.55 -3.64 -0.53
C ALA A 157 -16.01 -2.82 0.68
N ARG A 158 -17.33 -2.76 0.94
CA ARG A 158 -17.92 -2.12 2.12
C ARG A 158 -17.60 -2.88 3.41
N ASP A 159 -17.70 -4.20 3.39
CA ASP A 159 -17.40 -5.06 4.54
C ASP A 159 -15.96 -4.86 5.05
N MET A 160 -15.00 -4.69 4.14
CA MET A 160 -13.61 -4.36 4.50
C MET A 160 -13.51 -2.99 5.20
N VAL A 161 -14.24 -1.97 4.73
CA VAL A 161 -14.27 -0.67 5.43
C VAL A 161 -14.89 -0.81 6.81
N GLU A 162 -16.01 -1.54 6.93
CA GLU A 162 -16.67 -1.81 8.21
C GLU A 162 -15.73 -2.48 9.22
N ASN A 163 -14.89 -3.41 8.76
CA ASN A 163 -13.85 -3.98 9.62
C ASN A 163 -12.82 -2.94 10.08
N PHE A 164 -12.38 -2.01 9.22
CA PHE A 164 -11.50 -0.92 9.66
C PHE A 164 -12.17 0.05 10.63
N LEU A 165 -13.45 0.36 10.44
CA LEU A 165 -14.21 1.14 11.41
C LEU A 165 -14.25 0.43 12.77
N TYR A 166 -14.49 -0.89 12.76
CA TYR A 166 -14.46 -1.74 13.94
C TYR A 166 -13.07 -1.78 14.60
N GLU A 167 -11.98 -1.90 13.83
CA GLU A 167 -10.62 -1.86 14.38
C GLU A 167 -10.31 -0.51 15.05
N ILE A 168 -10.72 0.60 14.44
CA ILE A 168 -10.52 1.92 15.03
C ILE A 168 -11.31 2.07 16.34
N GLU A 169 -12.56 1.59 16.36
CA GLU A 169 -13.43 1.65 17.53
C GLU A 169 -12.88 0.82 18.69
N HIS A 170 -12.47 -0.41 18.43
CA HIS A 170 -12.18 -1.39 19.49
C HIS A 170 -10.70 -1.68 19.72
N TYR A 171 -9.86 -1.52 18.70
CA TYR A 171 -8.40 -1.70 18.78
C TYR A 171 -7.64 -0.36 18.73
N GLY A 172 -8.36 0.74 18.50
CA GLY A 172 -7.85 2.11 18.60
C GLY A 172 -7.20 2.66 17.33
N THR A 173 -6.95 1.83 16.33
CA THR A 173 -6.41 2.22 15.02
C THR A 173 -6.61 1.10 14.00
N ILE A 174 -6.39 1.38 12.72
CA ILE A 174 -6.25 0.32 11.71
C ILE A 174 -4.93 -0.40 11.97
N LEU A 175 -4.98 -1.71 12.13
CA LEU A 175 -3.80 -2.51 12.48
C LEU A 175 -2.99 -2.88 11.24
N ASN A 176 -1.72 -3.24 11.44
CA ASN A 176 -0.91 -3.86 10.38
C ASN A 176 -1.62 -5.09 9.82
N ALA A 177 -2.04 -5.99 10.72
CA ALA A 177 -3.08 -6.97 10.45
C ALA A 177 -3.83 -7.33 11.75
N ASN A 178 -4.93 -8.06 11.66
CA ASN A 178 -5.76 -8.41 12.83
C ASN A 178 -5.17 -9.57 13.69
N ARG A 179 -3.95 -9.41 14.21
CA ARG A 179 -3.27 -10.33 15.16
C ARG A 179 -2.83 -9.57 16.40
N THR A 180 -2.79 -10.24 17.56
CA THR A 180 -2.48 -9.57 18.83
C THR A 180 -1.08 -8.94 18.87
N TYR A 181 -0.07 -9.50 18.20
CA TYR A 181 1.26 -8.89 18.13
C TYR A 181 1.32 -7.62 17.25
N TYR A 182 0.25 -7.31 16.51
CA TYR A 182 0.09 -6.09 15.73
C TYR A 182 -0.74 -5.00 16.42
N LEU A 183 -1.28 -5.23 17.64
CA LEU A 183 -2.04 -4.21 18.39
C LEU A 183 -1.28 -2.89 18.62
N THR A 184 0.05 -2.91 18.48
CA THR A 184 0.92 -1.75 18.66
C THR A 184 1.27 -1.02 17.37
N ARG A 185 0.91 -1.58 16.21
CA ARG A 185 1.42 -1.18 14.90
C ARG A 185 0.32 -1.03 13.86
N SER A 186 0.33 0.09 13.14
CA SER A 186 -0.57 0.35 12.02
C SER A 186 0.07 -0.03 10.66
N GLN A 187 -0.47 0.54 9.58
CA GLN A 187 0.05 0.51 8.21
C GLN A 187 -0.37 1.80 7.47
N PRO A 188 0.17 2.09 6.26
CA PRO A 188 -0.12 3.33 5.54
C PRO A 188 -1.64 3.66 5.42
N PRO A 189 -2.08 4.89 5.78
CA PRO A 189 -3.49 5.21 5.95
C PRO A 189 -4.23 5.53 4.64
N PHE A 190 -5.19 4.66 4.25
CA PHE A 190 -6.04 4.84 3.05
C PHE A 190 -7.56 4.88 3.35
N LEU A 191 -7.96 4.96 4.63
CA LEU A 191 -9.36 4.81 5.06
C LEU A 191 -10.35 5.73 4.32
N THR A 192 -10.02 7.02 4.16
CA THR A 192 -10.95 7.98 3.54
C THR A 192 -11.18 7.73 2.06
N GLU A 193 -10.15 7.33 1.31
CA GLU A 193 -10.27 6.92 -0.09
C GLU A 193 -11.13 5.66 -0.18
N MET A 194 -10.95 4.70 0.75
CA MET A 194 -11.77 3.49 0.80
C MET A 194 -13.25 3.78 1.12
N VAL A 195 -13.50 4.70 2.05
CA VAL A 195 -14.85 5.15 2.41
C VAL A 195 -15.51 5.84 1.20
N LEU A 196 -14.80 6.75 0.54
CA LEU A 196 -15.31 7.44 -0.64
C LEU A 196 -15.54 6.49 -1.82
N GLY A 197 -14.68 5.50 -2.03
CA GLY A 197 -14.85 4.49 -3.08
C GLY A 197 -16.18 3.73 -2.94
N VAL A 198 -16.52 3.30 -1.73
CA VAL A 198 -17.82 2.65 -1.44
C VAL A 198 -18.97 3.65 -1.55
N TYR A 199 -18.82 4.87 -1.03
CA TYR A 199 -19.84 5.90 -1.13
C TYR A 199 -20.17 6.24 -2.59
N GLN A 200 -19.18 6.33 -3.47
CA GLN A 200 -19.39 6.63 -4.89
C GLN A 200 -20.30 5.60 -5.57
N ARG A 201 -20.25 4.33 -5.14
CA ARG A 201 -21.12 3.25 -5.66
C ARG A 201 -22.50 3.22 -5.02
N THR A 202 -22.60 3.56 -3.73
CA THR A 202 -23.83 3.34 -2.93
C THR A 202 -24.65 4.60 -2.72
N GLN A 203 -24.01 5.77 -2.75
CA GLN A 203 -24.57 7.07 -2.37
C GLN A 203 -25.22 7.07 -0.97
N ASP A 204 -24.80 6.15 -0.09
CA ASP A 204 -25.33 5.99 1.27
C ASP A 204 -24.75 7.06 2.21
N ARG A 205 -25.45 8.20 2.30
CA ARG A 205 -25.05 9.34 3.15
C ARG A 205 -25.12 9.02 4.64
N GLU A 206 -26.02 8.14 5.06
CA GLU A 206 -26.15 7.75 6.47
C GLU A 206 -24.95 6.91 6.90
N TRP A 207 -24.52 5.97 6.05
CA TRP A 207 -23.29 5.22 6.26
C TRP A 207 -22.05 6.11 6.26
N LEU A 208 -21.96 7.04 5.30
CA LEU A 208 -20.86 8.00 5.25
C LEU A 208 -20.78 8.82 6.55
N ARG A 209 -21.93 9.23 7.11
CA ARG A 209 -21.98 9.93 8.40
C ARG A 209 -21.51 9.06 9.56
N ARG A 210 -21.82 7.75 9.57
CA ARG A 210 -21.35 6.80 10.60
C ARG A 210 -19.84 6.57 10.55
N ALA A 211 -19.20 6.68 9.39
CA ALA A 211 -17.75 6.53 9.28
C ALA A 211 -16.96 7.75 9.83
N ARG A 212 -17.61 8.92 9.94
CA ARG A 212 -16.96 10.20 10.31
C ARG A 212 -16.18 10.15 11.64
N PRO A 213 -16.70 9.59 12.75
CA PRO A 213 -15.94 9.53 14.02
C PRO A 213 -14.66 8.70 13.92
N ALA A 214 -14.68 7.60 13.15
CA ALA A 214 -13.51 6.76 12.94
C ALA A 214 -12.44 7.49 12.11
N ILE A 215 -12.84 8.28 11.10
CA ILE A 215 -11.93 9.16 10.35
C ILE A 215 -11.25 10.16 11.30
N ASP A 216 -12.01 10.80 12.20
CA ASP A 216 -11.46 11.74 13.19
C ASP A 216 -10.50 11.05 14.16
N ALA A 217 -10.81 9.83 14.62
CA ALA A 217 -9.96 9.06 15.51
C ALA A 217 -8.66 8.62 14.82
N TYR A 218 -8.75 8.08 13.60
CA TYR A 218 -7.61 7.59 12.85
C TYR A 218 -6.68 8.73 12.40
N TYR A 219 -7.22 9.90 12.04
CA TYR A 219 -6.41 11.08 11.78
C TYR A 219 -5.61 11.50 13.03
N ARG A 220 -6.27 11.52 14.20
CA ARG A 220 -5.62 11.85 15.47
C ARG A 220 -4.51 10.87 15.83
N PHE A 221 -4.66 9.58 15.54
CA PHE A 221 -3.59 8.59 15.72
C PHE A 221 -2.29 9.03 15.03
N TRP A 222 -2.38 9.44 13.75
CA TRP A 222 -1.21 9.86 12.96
C TRP A 222 -0.71 11.26 13.26
N THR A 223 -1.56 12.14 13.80
CA THR A 223 -1.20 13.55 14.07
C THR A 223 -1.06 13.86 15.55
N THR A 224 -0.78 12.85 16.37
CA THR A 224 -0.41 13.00 17.78
C THR A 224 0.99 12.44 17.99
N ALA A 225 1.73 12.97 18.96
CA ALA A 225 3.03 12.38 19.33
C ALA A 225 2.83 10.92 19.80
N PRO A 226 3.74 10.00 19.44
CA PRO A 226 5.03 10.21 18.80
C PRO A 226 5.02 10.24 17.26
N HIS A 227 3.89 10.00 16.60
CA HIS A 227 3.78 10.07 15.13
C HIS A 227 3.95 11.50 14.62
N LEU A 228 3.32 12.50 15.26
CA LEU A 228 3.53 13.90 14.93
C LEU A 228 4.97 14.31 15.28
N VAL A 229 5.71 14.78 14.27
CA VAL A 229 7.06 15.32 14.44
C VAL A 229 6.97 16.77 14.91
N PRO A 230 7.46 17.10 16.12
CA PRO A 230 7.41 18.47 16.63
C PRO A 230 8.13 19.46 15.70
N GLY A 231 7.52 20.63 15.50
CA GLY A 231 8.13 21.73 14.74
C GLY A 231 8.05 21.64 13.21
N THR A 232 7.74 20.47 12.63
CA THR A 232 7.57 20.33 11.17
C THR A 232 6.10 20.34 10.74
N GLY A 233 5.19 19.89 11.63
CA GLY A 233 3.78 19.64 11.27
C GLY A 233 3.57 18.39 10.42
N LEU A 234 4.63 17.61 10.19
CA LEU A 234 4.60 16.34 9.47
C LEU A 234 4.55 15.17 10.45
N SER A 235 4.18 13.99 9.93
CA SER A 235 4.15 12.75 10.69
C SER A 235 5.27 11.79 10.27
N ARG A 236 5.67 10.91 11.19
CA ARG A 236 6.57 9.77 10.99
C ARG A 236 5.86 8.46 11.28
N TYR A 237 6.43 7.34 10.83
CA TYR A 237 6.05 6.02 11.31
C TYR A 237 6.67 5.75 12.68
N TRP A 238 5.89 5.14 13.58
CA TRP A 238 6.31 4.81 14.93
C TRP A 238 5.44 3.67 15.51
N ASP A 239 6.01 2.47 15.62
CA ASP A 239 5.38 1.37 16.35
C ASP A 239 5.54 1.61 17.88
N PHE A 240 4.45 1.44 18.62
CA PHE A 240 4.43 1.54 20.08
C PHE A 240 5.04 0.32 20.80
N GLY A 241 5.24 -0.79 20.10
CA GLY A 241 5.82 -2.02 20.64
C GLY A 241 7.33 -1.92 20.87
N GLU A 242 7.85 -2.69 21.82
CA GLU A 242 9.27 -2.73 22.18
C GLU A 242 9.89 -4.11 21.93
N GLY A 243 11.22 -4.15 21.83
CA GLY A 243 11.97 -5.39 21.60
C GLY A 243 11.70 -6.03 20.23
N PRO A 244 12.20 -7.25 19.99
CA PRO A 244 12.00 -7.93 18.71
C PRO A 244 10.51 -8.13 18.39
N ALA A 245 10.17 -8.05 17.12
CA ALA A 245 8.84 -8.35 16.64
C ALA A 245 8.62 -9.88 16.63
N ALA A 246 7.52 -10.33 17.24
CA ALA A 246 7.30 -11.75 17.54
C ALA A 246 7.17 -12.59 16.27
N GLU A 247 6.50 -12.05 15.25
CA GLU A 247 6.33 -12.68 13.95
C GLU A 247 7.67 -12.89 13.22
N VAL A 248 8.63 -11.99 13.43
CA VAL A 248 9.95 -12.05 12.78
C VAL A 248 10.78 -13.17 13.35
N LEU A 249 10.70 -13.38 14.67
CA LEU A 249 11.35 -14.50 15.36
C LEU A 249 10.77 -15.86 14.94
N GLY A 250 9.49 -15.89 14.60
CA GLY A 250 8.80 -17.10 14.15
C GLY A 250 9.15 -17.49 12.72
N ASP A 251 9.15 -16.51 11.83
CA ASP A 251 8.82 -16.73 10.42
C ASP A 251 9.90 -16.28 9.42
N GLU A 252 10.65 -15.22 9.73
CA GLU A 252 11.67 -14.66 8.82
C GLU A 252 13.02 -15.39 8.95
N LYS A 253 12.95 -16.72 8.83
CA LYS A 253 14.10 -17.61 8.94
C LYS A 253 14.61 -18.00 7.56
N ASP A 254 15.94 -18.02 7.41
CA ASP A 254 16.56 -18.60 6.23
C ASP A 254 16.55 -20.14 6.28
N ALA A 255 17.09 -20.78 5.24
CA ALA A 255 17.18 -22.25 5.16
C ALA A 255 18.00 -22.89 6.30
N GLN A 256 18.84 -22.10 6.99
CA GLN A 256 19.62 -22.53 8.14
C GLN A 256 18.91 -22.25 9.48
N GLY A 257 17.68 -21.72 9.45
CA GLY A 257 16.89 -21.39 10.62
C GLY A 257 17.29 -20.06 11.28
N ARG A 258 18.20 -19.28 10.68
CA ARG A 258 18.65 -18.00 11.24
C ARG A 258 17.59 -16.94 11.00
N THR A 259 17.22 -16.22 12.06
CA THR A 259 16.22 -15.16 11.98
C THR A 259 16.72 -13.96 11.17
N HIS A 260 15.82 -13.06 10.78
CA HIS A 260 16.17 -11.76 10.23
C HIS A 260 17.20 -11.01 11.10
N TYR A 261 17.00 -11.04 12.43
CA TYR A 261 17.89 -10.38 13.38
C TYR A 261 19.28 -11.05 13.46
N ASP A 262 19.36 -12.38 13.37
CA ASP A 262 20.65 -13.08 13.33
C ASP A 262 21.45 -12.70 12.07
N ARG A 263 20.77 -12.64 10.92
CA ARG A 263 21.39 -12.26 9.64
C ARG A 263 21.86 -10.81 9.62
N ILE A 264 21.08 -9.88 10.18
CA ILE A 264 21.51 -8.48 10.27
C ILE A 264 22.69 -8.32 11.23
N ARG A 265 22.66 -9.00 12.38
CA ARG A 265 23.77 -8.96 13.33
C ARG A 265 25.06 -9.47 12.69
N GLU A 266 24.99 -10.58 11.96
CA GLU A 266 26.12 -11.09 11.16
C GLU A 266 26.59 -10.05 10.14
N TYR A 267 25.67 -9.45 9.37
CA TYR A 267 25.99 -8.44 8.38
C TYR A 267 26.73 -7.24 8.99
N TYR A 268 26.26 -6.69 10.10
CA TYR A 268 26.90 -5.58 10.81
C TYR A 268 28.28 -5.93 11.38
N ARG A 269 28.47 -7.18 11.79
CA ARG A 269 29.76 -7.67 12.27
C ARG A 269 30.78 -7.76 11.14
N GLU A 270 30.36 -8.28 9.99
CA GLU A 270 31.21 -8.45 8.81
C GLU A 270 31.46 -7.15 8.04
N HIS A 271 30.53 -6.21 8.12
CA HIS A 271 30.58 -4.95 7.38
C HIS A 271 30.46 -3.74 8.32
N PRO A 272 31.45 -3.51 9.19
CA PRO A 272 31.38 -2.49 10.25
C PRO A 272 31.24 -1.06 9.72
N ASP A 273 31.63 -0.83 8.46
CA ASP A 273 31.58 0.46 7.77
C ASP A 273 30.39 0.59 6.81
N ALA A 274 29.51 -0.41 6.68
CA ALA A 274 28.44 -0.39 5.67
C ALA A 274 27.39 0.70 5.90
N ALA A 275 27.19 1.15 7.14
CA ALA A 275 26.29 2.26 7.46
C ALA A 275 26.94 3.64 7.31
N LYS A 276 28.23 3.71 6.95
CA LYS A 276 28.97 4.97 6.89
C LYS A 276 28.35 5.92 5.87
N GLY A 277 27.92 7.08 6.36
CA GLY A 277 27.24 8.09 5.55
C GLY A 277 25.71 7.99 5.58
N ASP A 278 25.15 6.90 6.10
CA ASP A 278 23.73 6.77 6.39
C ASP A 278 23.45 7.13 7.86
N TYR A 279 24.04 6.42 8.81
CA TYR A 279 23.88 6.66 10.25
C TYR A 279 25.06 6.09 11.07
N ASP A 280 25.12 6.44 12.36
CA ASP A 280 26.06 5.83 13.30
C ASP A 280 25.61 4.42 13.68
N LEU A 281 26.32 3.39 13.18
CA LEU A 281 25.98 1.99 13.40
C LEU A 281 26.00 1.60 14.88
N ASP A 282 26.78 2.27 15.72
CA ASP A 282 26.89 1.94 17.13
C ASP A 282 25.60 2.29 17.91
N ARG A 283 24.71 3.12 17.33
CA ARG A 283 23.34 3.34 17.85
C ARG A 283 22.45 2.11 17.72
N TYR A 284 22.75 1.23 16.75
CA TYR A 284 21.91 0.10 16.33
C TYR A 284 22.51 -1.26 16.70
N TYR A 285 23.83 -1.33 16.90
CA TYR A 285 24.55 -2.58 17.12
C TYR A 285 25.70 -2.40 18.12
N GLU A 286 25.61 -3.11 19.26
CA GLU A 286 26.65 -3.17 20.28
C GLU A 286 27.71 -4.22 19.94
N ARG A 287 28.76 -3.81 19.22
CA ARG A 287 29.84 -4.70 18.74
C ARG A 287 30.47 -5.56 19.83
N LYS A 288 30.69 -5.01 21.02
CA LYS A 288 31.34 -5.73 22.14
C LYS A 288 30.52 -6.89 22.68
N ARG A 289 29.18 -6.82 22.54
CA ARG A 289 28.24 -7.82 23.05
C ARG A 289 27.59 -8.63 21.94
N ASP A 290 27.90 -8.31 20.68
CA ASP A 290 27.25 -8.89 19.50
C ASP A 290 25.72 -8.85 19.65
N ARG A 291 25.17 -7.63 19.85
CA ARG A 291 23.74 -7.45 20.17
C ARG A 291 23.15 -6.23 19.45
N LEU A 292 21.93 -6.40 18.93
CA LEU A 292 21.13 -5.30 18.39
C LEU A 292 20.51 -4.48 19.53
N THR A 293 20.46 -3.16 19.39
CA THR A 293 19.98 -2.25 20.45
C THR A 293 18.45 -2.11 20.46
N ASP A 294 17.92 -1.50 21.51
CA ASP A 294 16.49 -1.17 21.57
C ASP A 294 16.08 -0.22 20.43
N LEU A 295 16.96 0.70 20.02
CA LEU A 295 16.71 1.60 18.89
C LEU A 295 16.62 0.83 17.57
N PHE A 296 17.41 -0.23 17.39
CA PHE A 296 17.28 -1.13 16.24
C PHE A 296 15.88 -1.76 16.20
N TYR A 297 15.43 -2.33 17.31
CA TYR A 297 14.12 -2.98 17.33
C TYR A 297 12.97 -1.98 17.15
N LYS A 298 13.09 -0.77 17.70
CA LYS A 298 12.14 0.32 17.45
C LYS A 298 12.11 0.71 15.97
N GLY A 299 13.27 0.78 15.34
CA GLY A 299 13.46 1.01 13.91
C GLY A 299 12.80 -0.07 13.04
N ASP A 300 13.12 -1.34 13.27
CA ASP A 300 12.56 -2.49 12.55
C ASP A 300 11.03 -2.53 12.65
N ARG A 301 10.50 -2.38 13.86
CA ARG A 301 9.06 -2.33 14.10
C ARG A 301 8.36 -1.17 13.38
N SER A 302 8.96 0.02 13.40
CA SER A 302 8.40 1.20 12.73
C SER A 302 8.55 1.13 11.21
N MET A 303 9.60 0.49 10.70
CA MET A 303 9.75 0.16 9.28
C MET A 303 8.59 -0.72 8.81
N ARG A 304 8.18 -1.72 9.61
CA ARG A 304 7.03 -2.58 9.29
C ARG A 304 5.69 -1.82 9.29
N GLU A 305 5.59 -0.73 10.06
CA GLU A 305 4.43 0.18 9.99
C GLU A 305 4.38 0.93 8.65
N SER A 306 5.52 1.10 7.98
CA SER A 306 5.58 1.77 6.68
C SER A 306 5.15 0.88 5.50
N GLY A 307 5.14 -0.45 5.69
CA GLY A 307 4.94 -1.45 4.63
C GLY A 307 6.16 -1.70 3.73
N PHE A 308 7.30 -1.03 3.99
CA PHE A 308 8.53 -1.16 3.20
C PHE A 308 9.64 -1.93 3.95
N ASP A 309 9.31 -3.11 4.47
CA ASP A 309 10.20 -3.95 5.27
C ASP A 309 10.92 -5.04 4.45
N PRO A 310 12.26 -5.07 4.34
CA PRO A 310 13.16 -3.93 4.42
C PRO A 310 13.48 -3.30 3.06
N SER A 311 14.12 -2.13 3.13
CA SER A 311 14.83 -1.38 2.08
C SER A 311 16.04 -0.69 2.75
N ASN A 312 16.90 0.00 1.98
CA ASN A 312 17.90 0.94 2.52
C ASN A 312 17.48 2.43 2.45
N ARG A 313 16.19 2.68 2.18
CA ARG A 313 15.60 4.02 2.07
C ARG A 313 15.86 4.92 3.27
N PHE A 314 15.94 4.38 4.49
CA PHE A 314 16.27 5.10 5.72
C PHE A 314 17.57 4.55 6.33
N GLY A 315 18.60 4.36 5.51
CA GLY A 315 19.83 3.65 5.89
C GLY A 315 19.63 2.13 5.88
N LEU A 316 20.68 1.38 6.21
CA LEU A 316 20.64 -0.09 6.10
C LEU A 316 19.43 -0.69 6.80
N PHE A 317 18.69 -1.53 6.06
CA PHE A 317 17.49 -2.22 6.55
C PHE A 317 16.40 -1.28 7.10
N ASN A 318 16.38 0.00 6.71
CA ASN A 318 15.38 1.00 7.09
C ASN A 318 15.27 1.29 8.61
N VAL A 319 16.25 0.88 9.43
CA VAL A 319 16.11 0.97 10.89
C VAL A 319 16.21 2.39 11.44
N ASP A 320 16.72 3.35 10.66
CA ASP A 320 16.79 4.77 11.04
C ASP A 320 15.43 5.49 10.84
N ILE A 321 14.41 4.83 10.27
CA ILE A 321 13.10 5.41 9.84
C ILE A 321 12.42 6.29 10.89
N VAL A 322 12.62 5.99 12.18
CA VAL A 322 11.99 6.71 13.30
C VAL A 322 12.44 8.17 13.40
N HIS A 323 13.52 8.54 12.71
CA HIS A 323 14.06 9.90 12.65
C HIS A 323 13.62 10.67 11.40
N TYR A 324 12.74 10.09 10.57
CA TYR A 324 12.33 10.67 9.29
C TYR A 324 10.84 11.03 9.27
N ALA A 325 10.51 12.11 8.57
CA ALA A 325 9.17 12.39 8.08
C ALA A 325 9.05 11.90 6.62
N PRO A 326 8.36 10.78 6.35
CA PRO A 326 8.34 10.20 5.01
C PRO A 326 7.38 10.92 4.06
N VAL A 327 7.76 11.08 2.78
CA VAL A 327 6.90 11.67 1.75
C VAL A 327 5.61 10.88 1.53
N CYS A 328 5.67 9.55 1.59
CA CYS A 328 4.49 8.69 1.41
C CYS A 328 3.44 8.94 2.50
N LEU A 329 3.80 8.84 3.78
CA LEU A 329 2.88 9.06 4.90
C LEU A 329 2.25 10.45 4.84
N ASN A 330 3.05 11.48 4.60
CA ASN A 330 2.55 12.86 4.60
C ASN A 330 1.71 13.19 3.35
N SER A 331 1.92 12.48 2.23
CA SER A 331 1.01 12.55 1.09
C SER A 331 -0.32 11.86 1.38
N LEU A 332 -0.30 10.74 2.09
CA LEU A 332 -1.53 10.02 2.51
C LEU A 332 -2.34 10.83 3.53
N LEU A 333 -1.69 11.49 4.48
CA LEU A 333 -2.38 12.37 5.42
C LEU A 333 -2.95 13.61 4.73
N TYR A 334 -2.25 14.16 3.73
CA TYR A 334 -2.80 15.23 2.88
C TYR A 334 -4.06 14.74 2.15
N ARG A 335 -3.98 13.54 1.58
CA ARG A 335 -5.13 12.90 0.92
C ARG A 335 -6.31 12.77 1.88
N MET A 336 -6.06 12.24 3.08
CA MET A 336 -7.06 12.11 4.15
C MET A 336 -7.71 13.45 4.51
N GLU A 337 -6.93 14.53 4.63
CA GLU A 337 -7.45 15.87 4.92
C GLU A 337 -8.30 16.42 3.75
N THR A 338 -7.88 16.20 2.50
CA THR A 338 -8.66 16.63 1.32
C THR A 338 -9.95 15.84 1.16
N GLU A 339 -9.94 14.55 1.47
CA GLU A 339 -11.10 13.67 1.35
C GLU A 339 -12.06 13.88 2.51
N ALA A 340 -11.58 14.10 3.73
CA ALA A 340 -12.43 14.51 4.84
C ALA A 340 -13.14 15.85 4.56
N THR A 341 -12.47 16.77 3.83
CA THR A 341 -13.12 17.99 3.31
C THR A 341 -14.28 17.66 2.37
N GLU A 342 -14.11 16.70 1.45
CA GLU A 342 -15.15 16.25 0.51
C GLU A 342 -16.31 15.57 1.24
N ILE A 343 -16.00 14.64 2.15
CA ILE A 343 -16.97 13.94 2.98
C ILE A 343 -17.84 14.93 3.76
N ASP A 344 -17.23 15.92 4.40
CA ASP A 344 -17.97 16.90 5.20
C ASP A 344 -18.84 17.83 4.33
N ARG A 345 -18.41 18.16 3.10
CA ARG A 345 -19.26 18.84 2.11
C ARG A 345 -20.45 18.01 1.66
N ILE A 346 -20.24 16.72 1.34
CA ILE A 346 -21.31 15.79 0.96
C ILE A 346 -22.36 15.73 2.08
N LEU A 347 -21.92 15.73 3.33
CA LEU A 347 -22.78 15.68 4.51
C LEU A 347 -23.38 17.04 4.91
N GLY A 348 -23.01 18.13 4.23
CA GLY A 348 -23.57 19.48 4.44
C GLY A 348 -22.93 20.27 5.58
N ASP A 349 -21.71 19.91 6.00
CA ASP A 349 -20.98 20.50 7.12
C ASP A 349 -19.78 21.33 6.64
N GLU A 350 -20.06 22.53 6.12
CA GLU A 350 -19.00 23.38 5.55
C GLU A 350 -18.01 23.90 6.62
N ALA A 351 -18.44 24.00 7.89
CA ALA A 351 -17.56 24.44 8.97
C ALA A 351 -16.43 23.43 9.20
N ARG A 352 -16.75 22.14 9.32
CA ARG A 352 -15.74 21.09 9.41
C ARG A 352 -14.94 20.94 8.12
N ALA A 353 -15.60 21.03 6.96
CA ALA A 353 -14.90 21.01 5.68
C ALA A 353 -13.84 22.14 5.57
N ALA A 354 -14.14 23.33 6.08
CA ALA A 354 -13.18 24.43 6.12
C ALA A 354 -12.00 24.16 7.08
N GLU A 355 -12.21 23.44 8.17
CA GLU A 355 -11.14 23.01 9.07
C GLU A 355 -10.19 22.01 8.41
N TRP A 356 -10.74 20.97 7.78
CA TRP A 356 -9.95 20.00 7.02
C TRP A 356 -9.14 20.64 5.90
N ARG A 357 -9.72 21.62 5.20
CA ARG A 357 -9.03 22.38 4.16
C ARG A 357 -7.83 23.17 4.70
N ARG A 358 -7.95 23.75 5.91
CA ARG A 358 -6.81 24.42 6.56
C ARG A 358 -5.70 23.43 6.91
N ARG A 359 -6.05 22.25 7.42
CA ARG A 359 -5.09 21.17 7.71
C ARG A 359 -4.35 20.71 6.45
N ALA A 360 -5.10 20.43 5.39
CA ALA A 360 -4.57 20.06 4.07
C ALA A 360 -3.59 21.12 3.52
N GLN A 361 -3.96 22.40 3.61
CA GLN A 361 -3.08 23.48 3.17
C GLN A 361 -1.79 23.55 4.00
N ALA A 362 -1.90 23.50 5.33
CA ALA A 362 -0.72 23.50 6.21
C ALA A 362 0.22 22.32 5.93
N ARG A 363 -0.33 21.12 5.70
CA ARG A 363 0.47 19.94 5.35
C ARG A 363 1.13 20.08 3.98
N ARG A 364 0.42 20.59 2.97
CA ARG A 364 0.99 20.85 1.65
C ARG A 364 2.19 21.79 1.74
N ASP A 365 2.07 22.85 2.53
CA ASP A 365 3.15 23.82 2.74
C ASP A 365 4.34 23.18 3.44
N ALA A 366 4.10 22.35 4.47
CA ALA A 366 5.15 21.59 5.15
C ALA A 366 5.84 20.56 4.23
N VAL A 367 5.08 19.80 3.42
CA VAL A 367 5.64 18.84 2.45
C VAL A 367 6.51 19.57 1.42
N ASN A 368 6.06 20.70 0.88
CA ASN A 368 6.87 21.48 -0.05
C ASN A 368 8.10 22.11 0.61
N LYS A 369 8.01 22.48 1.89
CA LYS A 369 9.14 23.05 2.63
C LYS A 369 10.22 22.01 2.95
N TYR A 370 9.83 20.84 3.44
CA TYR A 370 10.75 19.86 4.02
C TYR A 370 11.09 18.70 3.07
N LEU A 371 10.16 18.30 2.19
CA LEU A 371 10.29 17.05 1.42
C LEU A 371 10.57 17.29 -0.07
N TRP A 372 10.16 18.43 -0.64
CA TRP A 372 10.47 18.79 -2.03
C TRP A 372 11.91 19.30 -2.16
N ASP A 373 12.67 18.74 -3.10
CA ASP A 373 14.00 19.22 -3.46
C ASP A 373 13.97 19.83 -4.88
N GLU A 374 14.19 21.14 -4.96
CA GLU A 374 14.08 21.90 -6.21
C GLU A 374 15.15 21.47 -7.23
N ASP A 375 16.39 21.26 -6.78
CA ASP A 375 17.53 20.96 -7.64
C ASP A 375 17.40 19.56 -8.26
N ALA A 376 17.06 18.56 -7.44
CA ALA A 376 16.81 17.20 -7.90
C ALA A 376 15.52 17.07 -8.71
N GLY A 377 14.52 17.90 -8.41
CA GLY A 377 13.18 17.80 -9.02
C GLY A 377 12.42 16.56 -8.55
N LEU A 378 12.65 16.15 -7.30
CA LEU A 378 12.07 14.97 -6.66
C LEU A 378 11.62 15.30 -5.23
N TYR A 379 10.77 14.45 -4.68
CA TYR A 379 10.49 14.46 -3.25
C TYR A 379 11.32 13.42 -2.52
N PHE A 380 11.90 13.82 -1.40
CA PHE A 380 12.71 13.00 -0.50
C PHE A 380 12.15 13.02 0.91
N ASP A 381 12.56 12.04 1.70
CA ASP A 381 12.23 12.00 3.12
C ASP A 381 13.14 12.94 3.91
N TYR A 382 12.60 13.54 4.97
CA TYR A 382 13.33 14.51 5.78
C TYR A 382 13.72 13.94 7.12
N ASP A 383 15.03 13.86 7.37
CA ASP A 383 15.60 13.58 8.67
C ASP A 383 15.50 14.84 9.54
N PHE A 384 14.66 14.77 10.57
CA PHE A 384 14.44 15.90 11.46
C PHE A 384 15.46 15.98 12.61
N GLU A 385 16.32 14.98 12.81
CA GLU A 385 17.45 15.06 13.72
C GLU A 385 18.60 15.86 13.08
N THR A 386 18.92 15.55 11.82
CA THR A 386 20.02 16.24 11.11
C THR A 386 19.58 17.48 10.34
N GLY A 387 18.27 17.66 10.15
CA GLY A 387 17.68 18.77 9.42
C GLY A 387 17.90 18.68 7.90
N LYS A 388 18.08 17.47 7.36
CA LYS A 388 18.46 17.23 5.96
C LYS A 388 17.47 16.32 5.26
N ARG A 389 17.32 16.52 3.94
CA ARG A 389 16.67 15.54 3.07
C ARG A 389 17.61 14.37 2.84
N ARG A 390 17.06 13.16 2.82
CA ARG A 390 17.79 11.96 2.44
C ARG A 390 17.65 11.72 0.95
N HIS A 391 18.75 11.92 0.21
CA HIS A 391 18.81 11.71 -1.24
C HIS A 391 18.90 10.21 -1.55
N TYR A 392 17.76 9.54 -1.45
CA TYR A 392 17.55 8.15 -1.83
C TYR A 392 16.37 8.11 -2.80
N GLU A 393 16.63 7.95 -4.09
CA GLU A 393 15.57 7.97 -5.09
C GLU A 393 14.67 6.75 -4.93
N PHE A 394 13.47 7.00 -4.40
CA PHE A 394 12.47 5.98 -4.08
C PHE A 394 11.14 6.30 -4.79
N ALA A 395 10.41 5.28 -5.22
CA ALA A 395 9.17 5.43 -5.98
C ALA A 395 8.07 6.19 -5.21
N THR A 396 8.22 6.39 -3.90
CA THR A 396 7.31 7.22 -3.12
C THR A 396 7.32 8.69 -3.51
N THR A 397 8.27 9.15 -4.34
CA THR A 397 8.21 10.46 -5.00
C THR A 397 6.96 10.67 -5.86
N PHE A 398 6.26 9.60 -6.26
CA PHE A 398 5.00 9.70 -7.00
C PHE A 398 3.76 9.89 -6.11
N TYR A 399 3.87 9.68 -4.78
CA TYR A 399 2.74 9.87 -3.86
C TYR A 399 2.19 11.32 -3.88
N PRO A 400 3.01 12.39 -3.89
CA PRO A 400 2.51 13.76 -4.03
C PRO A 400 1.73 14.02 -5.33
N LEU A 401 2.03 13.28 -6.41
CA LEU A 401 1.25 13.35 -7.64
C LEU A 401 -0.07 12.58 -7.45
N TRP A 402 -0.01 11.34 -6.96
CA TRP A 402 -1.21 10.55 -6.67
C TRP A 402 -2.21 11.28 -5.76
N ALA A 403 -1.70 11.91 -4.71
CA ALA A 403 -2.49 12.64 -3.72
C ALA A 403 -3.00 14.02 -4.22
N ASN A 404 -2.59 14.47 -5.41
CA ASN A 404 -2.84 15.82 -5.93
C ASN A 404 -2.21 16.96 -5.10
N LEU A 405 -1.10 16.68 -4.41
CA LEU A 405 -0.41 17.63 -3.55
C LEU A 405 0.53 18.54 -4.35
N ALA A 406 1.27 17.95 -5.29
CA ALA A 406 2.24 18.68 -6.11
C ALA A 406 1.60 19.83 -6.90
N ASN A 407 2.36 20.86 -7.23
CA ASN A 407 1.93 21.82 -8.23
C ASN A 407 2.31 21.31 -9.65
N PRO A 408 1.73 21.87 -10.74
CA PRO A 408 2.02 21.40 -12.09
C PRO A 408 3.51 21.44 -12.48
N THR A 409 4.30 22.37 -11.93
CA THR A 409 5.75 22.44 -12.17
C THR A 409 6.48 21.30 -11.48
N GLN A 410 6.20 21.06 -10.20
CA GLN A 410 6.75 19.92 -9.44
C GLN A 410 6.38 18.59 -10.11
N ALA A 411 5.14 18.44 -10.56
CA ALA A 411 4.69 17.24 -11.25
C ALA A 411 5.45 16.99 -12.57
N ARG A 412 5.70 18.04 -13.38
CA ARG A 412 6.56 17.94 -14.57
C ARG A 412 7.99 17.52 -14.22
N ARG A 413 8.57 18.11 -13.17
CA ARG A 413 9.94 17.79 -12.71
C ARG A 413 10.06 16.34 -12.25
N VAL A 414 9.08 15.82 -11.49
CA VAL A 414 9.02 14.39 -11.12
C VAL A 414 8.89 13.51 -12.37
N ARG A 415 8.01 13.88 -13.31
CA ARG A 415 7.82 13.17 -14.58
C ARG A 415 9.09 13.14 -15.43
N ASP A 416 9.86 14.23 -15.49
CA ASP A 416 11.11 14.28 -16.26
C ASP A 416 12.22 13.39 -15.66
N ASN A 417 12.11 13.10 -14.36
CA ASN A 417 12.93 12.12 -13.64
C ASN A 417 12.37 10.68 -13.68
N LEU A 418 11.23 10.42 -14.35
CA LEU A 418 10.64 9.08 -14.45
C LEU A 418 11.63 8.02 -14.96
N LYS A 419 12.55 8.42 -15.86
CA LYS A 419 13.61 7.58 -16.41
C LYS A 419 14.54 6.94 -15.36
N LEU A 420 14.58 7.47 -14.14
CA LEU A 420 15.35 6.88 -13.03
C LEU A 420 14.69 5.62 -12.48
N PHE A 421 13.35 5.57 -12.52
CA PHE A 421 12.55 4.50 -11.95
C PHE A 421 12.00 3.54 -12.99
N GLU A 422 11.84 3.99 -14.23
CA GLU A 422 11.22 3.21 -15.29
C GLU A 422 12.14 2.06 -15.76
N ALA A 423 11.68 0.83 -15.55
CA ALA A 423 12.27 -0.42 -16.03
C ALA A 423 11.43 -1.03 -17.18
N PRO A 424 11.90 -2.11 -17.83
CA PRO A 424 11.12 -2.81 -18.85
C PRO A 424 9.75 -3.29 -18.34
N GLY A 425 9.69 -3.75 -17.09
CA GLY A 425 8.49 -4.33 -16.47
C GLY A 425 7.64 -3.38 -15.63
N GLY A 426 7.92 -2.07 -15.64
CA GLY A 426 7.18 -1.08 -14.85
C GLY A 426 8.11 -0.15 -14.07
N VAL A 427 7.74 0.17 -12.83
CA VAL A 427 8.44 1.10 -11.94
C VAL A 427 9.24 0.33 -10.90
N LEU A 428 10.54 0.61 -10.80
CA LEU A 428 11.42 0.13 -9.74
C LEU A 428 11.04 0.76 -8.40
N THR A 429 11.19 0.00 -7.32
CA THR A 429 10.96 0.50 -5.96
C THR A 429 11.94 1.62 -5.57
N SER A 430 13.21 1.46 -5.94
CA SER A 430 14.27 2.44 -5.75
C SER A 430 15.27 2.37 -6.91
N THR A 431 16.27 3.26 -6.92
CA THR A 431 17.39 3.23 -7.88
C THR A 431 18.57 2.36 -7.43
N ARG A 432 18.46 1.69 -6.27
CA ARG A 432 19.57 1.01 -5.59
C ARG A 432 19.35 -0.50 -5.53
N VAL A 433 20.34 -1.29 -5.94
CA VAL A 433 20.33 -2.75 -5.79
C VAL A 433 21.03 -3.13 -4.49
N THR A 434 20.25 -3.48 -3.48
CA THR A 434 20.74 -3.71 -2.10
C THR A 434 20.65 -5.17 -1.67
N GLY A 435 19.78 -5.95 -2.33
CA GLY A 435 19.36 -7.28 -1.89
C GLY A 435 18.20 -7.25 -0.89
N ASN A 436 17.66 -6.08 -0.56
CA ASN A 436 16.39 -5.97 0.15
C ASN A 436 15.21 -6.13 -0.82
N GLN A 437 14.06 -6.60 -0.34
CA GLN A 437 12.88 -6.81 -1.17
C GLN A 437 12.21 -5.52 -1.66
N TRP A 438 12.33 -4.41 -0.90
CA TRP A 438 11.81 -3.09 -1.28
C TRP A 438 12.90 -2.18 -1.86
N ASP A 439 13.68 -2.70 -2.78
CA ASP A 439 14.71 -1.97 -3.53
C ASP A 439 14.80 -2.52 -4.96
N ALA A 440 15.59 -1.89 -5.84
CA ALA A 440 15.84 -2.46 -7.16
C ALA A 440 16.44 -3.88 -7.02
N PRO A 441 16.12 -4.81 -7.95
CA PRO A 441 15.38 -4.61 -9.21
C PRO A 441 13.86 -4.81 -9.08
N TYR A 442 13.32 -4.85 -7.87
CA TYR A 442 11.94 -5.26 -7.64
C TYR A 442 10.93 -4.13 -7.85
N GLY A 443 9.78 -4.48 -8.41
CA GLY A 443 8.61 -3.63 -8.53
C GLY A 443 7.40 -4.29 -7.90
N TRP A 444 6.60 -3.47 -7.23
CA TRP A 444 5.45 -3.89 -6.44
C TRP A 444 4.19 -3.22 -6.97
N ALA A 445 3.10 -3.98 -7.06
CA ALA A 445 1.81 -3.54 -7.59
C ALA A 445 1.30 -2.20 -7.01
N PRO A 446 1.35 -1.97 -5.68
CA PRO A 446 1.02 -0.67 -5.07
C PRO A 446 1.72 0.53 -5.71
N LEU A 447 3.04 0.43 -5.93
CA LEU A 447 3.86 1.51 -6.47
C LEU A 447 3.57 1.77 -7.94
N GLN A 448 3.15 0.74 -8.69
CA GLN A 448 2.69 0.88 -10.08
C GLN A 448 1.39 1.68 -10.12
N MET A 449 0.41 1.30 -9.31
CA MET A 449 -0.89 1.97 -9.25
C MET A 449 -0.72 3.44 -8.87
N ILE A 450 0.09 3.72 -7.84
CA ILE A 450 0.35 5.09 -7.38
C ILE A 450 1.07 5.93 -8.45
N ALA A 451 2.11 5.39 -9.08
CA ALA A 451 2.83 6.12 -10.12
C ALA A 451 1.95 6.41 -11.34
N VAL A 452 1.22 5.40 -11.84
CA VAL A 452 0.35 5.53 -13.01
C VAL A 452 -0.80 6.51 -12.73
N ALA A 453 -1.51 6.36 -11.62
CA ALA A 453 -2.61 7.26 -11.27
C ALA A 453 -2.12 8.68 -10.96
N GLY A 454 -0.94 8.83 -10.33
CA GLY A 454 -0.30 10.12 -10.11
C GLY A 454 0.05 10.84 -11.41
N LEU A 455 0.72 10.16 -12.35
CA LEU A 455 1.04 10.73 -13.66
C LEU A 455 -0.23 11.12 -14.43
N ARG A 456 -1.23 10.24 -14.44
CA ARG A 456 -2.52 10.48 -15.09
C ARG A 456 -3.25 11.69 -14.52
N ARG A 457 -3.21 11.89 -13.19
CA ARG A 457 -3.85 13.04 -12.54
C ARG A 457 -3.33 14.39 -13.03
N TYR A 458 -2.09 14.46 -13.50
CA TYR A 458 -1.46 15.68 -14.04
C TYR A 458 -1.45 15.72 -15.57
N GLY A 459 -2.19 14.84 -16.24
CA GLY A 459 -2.31 14.82 -17.70
C GLY A 459 -1.13 14.18 -18.43
N PHE A 460 -0.27 13.43 -17.73
CA PHE A 460 0.82 12.67 -18.34
C PHE A 460 0.32 11.28 -18.82
N ASP A 461 -0.80 11.26 -19.54
CA ASP A 461 -1.50 10.03 -19.94
C ASP A 461 -0.62 9.07 -20.75
N ALA A 462 0.25 9.59 -21.61
CA ALA A 462 1.14 8.77 -22.42
C ALA A 462 2.20 8.03 -21.58
N ASP A 463 2.73 8.69 -20.54
CA ASP A 463 3.67 8.06 -19.60
C ASP A 463 2.93 7.05 -18.71
N ALA A 464 1.75 7.41 -18.21
CA ALA A 464 0.89 6.53 -17.43
C ALA A 464 0.48 5.25 -18.19
N ASP A 465 0.00 5.40 -19.43
CA ASP A 465 -0.38 4.27 -20.29
C ASP A 465 0.82 3.37 -20.63
N ARG A 466 2.02 3.96 -20.82
CA ARG A 466 3.25 3.20 -21.07
C ARG A 466 3.61 2.33 -19.88
N LEU A 467 3.64 2.90 -18.67
CA LEU A 467 3.95 2.15 -17.45
C LEU A 467 2.90 1.07 -17.15
N ALA A 468 1.62 1.38 -17.34
CA ALA A 468 0.53 0.42 -17.18
C ALA A 468 0.70 -0.79 -18.11
N ARG A 469 0.98 -0.57 -19.41
CA ARG A 469 1.21 -1.65 -20.37
C ARG A 469 2.40 -2.52 -20.00
N LYS A 470 3.49 -1.92 -19.52
CA LYS A 470 4.69 -2.64 -19.08
C LYS A 470 4.39 -3.60 -17.94
N PHE A 471 3.75 -3.10 -16.87
CA PHE A 471 3.46 -3.93 -15.71
C PHE A 471 2.40 -5.00 -16.02
N LEU A 472 1.34 -4.64 -16.74
CA LEU A 472 0.34 -5.62 -17.20
C LEU A 472 0.99 -6.71 -18.07
N GLY A 473 1.91 -6.34 -18.96
CA GLY A 473 2.64 -7.29 -19.79
C GLY A 473 3.47 -8.30 -18.99
N VAL A 474 4.13 -7.85 -17.92
CA VAL A 474 4.84 -8.75 -16.98
C VAL A 474 3.87 -9.72 -16.32
N VAL A 475 2.75 -9.23 -15.79
CA VAL A 475 1.76 -10.06 -15.12
C VAL A 475 1.13 -11.09 -16.07
N VAL A 476 0.79 -10.70 -17.32
CA VAL A 476 0.25 -11.64 -18.30
C VAL A 476 1.28 -12.70 -18.69
N ALA A 477 2.52 -12.30 -18.98
CA ALA A 477 3.56 -13.25 -19.39
C ALA A 477 3.87 -14.25 -18.27
N ASP A 478 3.99 -13.78 -17.03
CA ASP A 478 4.24 -14.62 -15.87
C ASP A 478 3.06 -15.56 -15.57
N PHE A 479 1.83 -15.07 -15.72
CA PHE A 479 0.62 -15.88 -15.55
C PHE A 479 0.52 -17.00 -16.59
N GLU A 480 0.92 -16.77 -17.83
CA GLU A 480 0.91 -17.83 -18.85
C GLU A 480 1.97 -18.90 -18.62
N GLU A 481 3.13 -18.51 -18.07
CA GLU A 481 4.21 -19.44 -17.76
C GLU A 481 3.86 -20.29 -16.53
N HIS A 482 3.25 -19.71 -15.50
CA HIS A 482 3.09 -20.36 -14.19
C HIS A 482 1.63 -20.66 -13.79
N GLY A 483 0.64 -20.13 -14.51
CA GLY A 483 -0.79 -20.28 -14.20
C GLY A 483 -1.24 -19.55 -12.93
N THR A 484 -0.41 -18.66 -12.37
CA THR A 484 -0.66 -17.97 -11.10
C THR A 484 -0.19 -16.52 -11.15
N ILE A 485 -0.71 -15.69 -10.23
CA ILE A 485 -0.28 -14.31 -10.02
C ILE A 485 0.43 -14.22 -8.67
N VAL A 486 1.53 -13.46 -8.59
CA VAL A 486 2.37 -13.39 -7.38
C VAL A 486 2.42 -12.00 -6.73
N GLU A 487 3.03 -11.93 -5.54
CA GLU A 487 3.20 -10.72 -4.71
C GLU A 487 4.02 -9.61 -5.38
N LYS A 488 5.18 -9.96 -5.95
CA LYS A 488 6.17 -9.01 -6.49
C LYS A 488 6.93 -9.56 -7.69
N TYR A 489 7.58 -8.67 -8.45
CA TYR A 489 8.29 -9.01 -9.68
C TYR A 489 9.67 -8.33 -9.73
N ASP A 490 10.67 -9.01 -10.28
CA ASP A 490 11.87 -8.36 -10.82
C ASP A 490 11.46 -7.65 -12.11
N VAL A 491 11.19 -6.34 -12.02
CA VAL A 491 10.71 -5.53 -13.16
C VAL A 491 11.83 -5.16 -14.12
N GLN A 492 13.09 -5.42 -13.77
CA GLN A 492 14.20 -5.27 -14.70
C GLN A 492 14.25 -6.45 -15.68
N ARG A 493 14.02 -7.67 -15.17
CA ARG A 493 14.02 -8.91 -15.96
C ARG A 493 12.65 -9.35 -16.45
N GLY A 494 11.57 -8.82 -15.86
CA GLY A 494 10.20 -9.23 -16.16
C GLY A 494 9.87 -10.63 -15.66
N LYS A 495 10.33 -10.99 -14.44
CA LYS A 495 10.17 -12.34 -13.87
C LYS A 495 9.65 -12.31 -12.43
N SER A 496 8.92 -13.34 -12.03
CA SER A 496 8.48 -13.60 -10.65
C SER A 496 9.49 -14.34 -9.78
N ASP A 497 10.52 -14.95 -10.39
CA ASP A 497 11.63 -15.60 -9.68
C ASP A 497 12.55 -14.55 -9.05
N VAL A 498 12.25 -14.23 -7.79
CA VAL A 498 12.93 -13.19 -7.00
C VAL A 498 13.81 -13.77 -5.89
N GLU A 499 13.63 -15.05 -5.55
CA GLU A 499 14.20 -15.69 -4.36
C GLU A 499 15.72 -15.58 -4.34
N ALA A 500 16.39 -15.88 -5.46
CA ALA A 500 17.84 -15.86 -5.55
C ALA A 500 18.46 -14.45 -5.38
N GLY A 501 17.68 -13.38 -5.55
CA GLY A 501 18.15 -12.01 -5.41
C GLY A 501 17.87 -11.37 -4.04
N ILE A 502 16.86 -11.85 -3.32
CA ILE A 502 16.47 -11.29 -2.02
C ILE A 502 17.36 -11.88 -0.93
N LYS A 503 18.21 -11.03 -0.36
CA LYS A 503 19.05 -11.35 0.80
C LYS A 503 18.35 -11.07 2.12
N PHE A 504 17.50 -10.03 2.17
CA PHE A 504 16.77 -9.60 3.36
C PHE A 504 15.30 -9.30 3.03
N GLY A 505 14.40 -9.84 3.85
CA GLY A 505 12.95 -9.87 3.59
C GLY A 505 12.43 -11.29 3.33
N TYR A 506 11.21 -11.40 2.82
CA TYR A 506 10.58 -12.68 2.48
C TYR A 506 11.11 -13.21 1.16
N ALA A 507 11.85 -14.32 1.23
CA ALA A 507 12.43 -14.98 0.07
C ALA A 507 11.36 -15.63 -0.83
N ALA A 508 10.32 -16.22 -0.24
CA ALA A 508 9.24 -16.89 -0.96
C ALA A 508 8.18 -15.90 -1.47
N ASN A 509 8.01 -15.86 -2.79
CA ASN A 509 6.98 -15.06 -3.47
C ASN A 509 5.60 -15.71 -3.28
N GLN A 510 4.60 -14.98 -2.77
CA GLN A 510 3.30 -15.55 -2.42
C GLN A 510 2.33 -15.56 -3.61
N ILE A 511 1.57 -16.66 -3.76
CA ILE A 511 0.62 -16.88 -4.86
C ILE A 511 -0.77 -16.28 -4.56
N GLY A 512 -1.45 -15.81 -5.62
CA GLY A 512 -2.82 -15.32 -5.63
C GLY A 512 -2.99 -13.84 -5.30
N PHE A 513 -1.92 -13.06 -5.29
CA PHE A 513 -1.82 -11.88 -4.43
C PHE A 513 -2.80 -10.73 -4.76
N GLY A 514 -3.55 -10.29 -3.76
CA GLY A 514 -4.72 -9.41 -3.84
C GLY A 514 -4.42 -8.02 -4.41
N TRP A 515 -3.30 -7.39 -4.03
CA TRP A 515 -2.93 -6.11 -4.65
C TRP A 515 -2.52 -6.26 -6.12
N THR A 516 -2.09 -7.45 -6.57
CA THR A 516 -1.59 -7.65 -7.94
C THR A 516 -2.79 -7.91 -8.82
N ASN A 517 -3.75 -8.68 -8.30
CA ASN A 517 -5.09 -8.81 -8.86
C ASN A 517 -5.73 -7.42 -9.06
N ALA A 518 -5.70 -6.57 -8.03
CA ALA A 518 -6.25 -5.23 -8.12
C ALA A 518 -5.51 -4.32 -9.10
N ALA A 519 -4.17 -4.30 -9.07
CA ALA A 519 -3.37 -3.53 -10.00
C ALA A 519 -3.64 -3.94 -11.45
N PHE A 520 -3.82 -5.24 -11.71
CA PHE A 520 -4.18 -5.71 -13.04
C PHE A 520 -5.50 -5.10 -13.52
N LEU A 521 -6.55 -5.16 -12.69
CA LEU A 521 -7.86 -4.61 -13.03
C LEU A 521 -7.83 -3.08 -13.19
N ASP A 522 -7.24 -2.37 -12.23
CA ASP A 522 -7.20 -0.90 -12.23
C ASP A 522 -6.41 -0.35 -13.43
N LEU A 523 -5.22 -0.89 -13.68
CA LEU A 523 -4.37 -0.44 -14.78
C LEU A 523 -5.00 -0.75 -16.14
N LEU A 524 -5.63 -1.92 -16.30
CA LEU A 524 -6.35 -2.29 -17.52
C LEU A 524 -7.54 -1.35 -17.77
N SER A 525 -8.38 -1.14 -16.75
CA SER A 525 -9.52 -0.22 -16.79
C SER A 525 -9.06 1.22 -17.10
N GLY A 526 -7.91 1.63 -16.56
CA GLY A 526 -7.24 2.88 -16.90
C GLY A 526 -6.88 3.00 -18.39
N LEU A 527 -6.32 1.95 -18.99
CA LEU A 527 -6.00 1.93 -20.43
C LEU A 527 -7.26 2.00 -21.29
N GLU A 528 -8.30 1.26 -20.95
CA GLU A 528 -9.58 1.25 -21.69
C GLU A 528 -10.28 2.62 -21.64
N ARG A 529 -10.26 3.29 -20.48
CA ARG A 529 -10.77 4.67 -20.35
C ARG A 529 -9.94 5.67 -21.16
N SER A 530 -8.62 5.47 -21.27
CA SER A 530 -7.73 6.33 -22.07
C SER A 530 -8.02 6.20 -23.56
N THR A 531 -8.17 4.97 -24.06
CA THR A 531 -8.48 4.72 -25.48
C THR A 531 -9.85 5.26 -25.87
N ALA A 532 -10.87 5.11 -25.00
CA ALA A 532 -12.20 5.67 -25.22
C ALA A 532 -12.23 7.20 -25.26
N ARG A 533 -11.28 7.89 -24.59
CA ARG A 533 -11.18 9.35 -24.55
C ARG A 533 -10.45 9.96 -25.74
N ARG A 534 -9.71 9.19 -26.55
CA ARG A 534 -9.05 9.70 -27.77
C ARG A 534 -10.10 9.89 -28.87
N PRO A 535 -10.45 11.12 -29.30
CA PRO A 535 -11.25 11.30 -30.50
C PRO A 535 -10.41 10.85 -31.71
N ALA A 536 -11.05 10.25 -32.71
CA ALA A 536 -10.43 10.08 -34.03
C ALA A 536 -9.86 11.45 -34.47
N ALA A 537 -8.59 11.47 -34.86
CA ALA A 537 -7.75 12.65 -34.98
C ALA A 537 -8.44 13.85 -35.64
N HIS A 538 -8.68 14.92 -34.87
CA HIS A 538 -8.77 16.29 -35.37
C HIS A 538 -8.06 17.25 -34.41
N PHE A 539 -7.11 18.01 -34.97
CA PHE A 539 -6.36 19.07 -34.31
C PHE A 539 -7.30 20.09 -33.66
N MET A 540 -7.10 20.41 -32.38
CA MET A 540 -7.28 21.76 -31.83
C MET A 540 -6.67 21.88 -30.41
N ALA A 541 -6.17 23.08 -30.11
CA ALA A 541 -5.39 23.48 -28.94
C ALA A 541 -6.13 23.34 -27.58
N PRO A 542 -5.45 23.39 -26.42
CA PRO A 542 -6.03 22.98 -25.14
C PRO A 542 -6.96 24.05 -24.55
N PRO A 543 -8.15 23.69 -24.01
CA PRO A 543 -8.94 24.60 -23.20
C PRO A 543 -8.51 24.54 -21.72
N GLY A 544 -8.45 25.73 -21.11
CA GLY A 544 -8.19 25.92 -19.68
C GLY A 544 -9.35 25.53 -18.78
N HIS A 545 -8.99 25.27 -17.51
CA HIS A 545 -9.82 25.01 -16.32
C HIS A 545 -10.97 23.99 -16.43
N PRO A 546 -11.02 22.97 -15.56
CA PRO A 546 -12.18 22.09 -15.47
C PRO A 546 -13.38 22.87 -14.89
N PRO A 547 -14.61 22.70 -15.42
CA PRO A 547 -15.78 23.35 -14.87
C PRO A 547 -16.22 22.67 -13.56
N ALA A 548 -16.74 23.48 -12.65
CA ALA A 548 -17.44 23.04 -11.45
C ALA A 548 -18.63 22.15 -11.81
N LEU A 549 -18.81 21.06 -11.04
CA LEU A 549 -19.95 20.16 -11.14
C LEU A 549 -21.26 20.94 -10.91
N SER A 550 -22.08 21.04 -11.94
CA SER A 550 -23.43 21.61 -11.89
C SER A 550 -24.42 20.62 -11.26
N VAL A 551 -25.10 21.06 -10.21
CA VAL A 551 -26.24 20.36 -9.57
C VAL A 551 -27.48 20.49 -10.47
N PRO A 552 -28.25 19.42 -10.75
CA PRO A 552 -29.49 19.55 -11.50
C PRO A 552 -30.68 19.95 -10.61
N GLY A 553 -31.39 21.00 -11.04
CA GLY A 553 -32.86 21.07 -11.06
C GLY A 553 -33.59 21.55 -9.79
N ARG A 554 -33.85 22.87 -9.71
CA ARG A 554 -34.99 23.40 -8.93
C ARG A 554 -36.29 23.22 -9.72
N ILE A 555 -37.27 22.57 -9.09
CA ILE A 555 -38.66 22.49 -9.53
C ILE A 555 -39.29 23.89 -9.41
N ALA A 556 -39.87 24.38 -10.51
CA ALA A 556 -40.65 25.61 -10.55
C ALA A 556 -42.08 25.35 -10.04
N LEU A 557 -42.45 25.97 -8.93
CA LEU A 557 -43.84 26.10 -8.50
C LEU A 557 -44.48 27.29 -9.22
N ARG A 558 -45.47 27.00 -10.09
CA ARG A 558 -46.42 27.99 -10.61
C ARG A 558 -47.40 28.35 -9.49
N ALA A 559 -47.41 29.62 -9.08
CA ALA A 559 -48.52 30.19 -8.31
C ALA A 559 -49.53 30.80 -9.30
N SER A 560 -50.75 30.27 -9.31
CA SER A 560 -51.94 30.92 -9.86
C SER A 560 -52.82 31.37 -8.70
N ALA A 561 -53.07 32.66 -8.57
CA ALA A 561 -54.24 33.18 -7.86
C ALA A 561 -54.55 34.61 -8.35
N SER A 562 -55.62 34.72 -9.13
CA SER A 562 -56.41 35.92 -9.38
C SER A 562 -57.21 36.28 -8.12
N GLY A 563 -57.02 37.48 -7.55
CA GLY A 563 -57.96 38.61 -7.63
C GLY A 563 -58.61 38.87 -6.26
N PRO A 564 -59.29 40.01 -6.02
CA PRO A 564 -59.43 41.24 -6.81
C PRO A 564 -58.41 42.34 -6.46
#